data_AF-A0A0D0DT58-F1
#
_entry.id   AF-A0A0D0DT58-F1
#
_cell.length_a   1.000
_cell.length_b   1.000
_cell.length_c   1.000
_cell.angle_alpha   90.00
_cell.angle_beta   90.00
_cell.angle_gamma   90.00
#
_symmetry.space_group_name_H-M   'P 1'
#
loop_
_entity.id
_entity.type
_entity.pdbx_description
1 polymer ?
#
loop_
_entity_poly.entity_id
_entity_poly.type
_entity_poly.pdbx_seq_one_letter_code
_entity_poly.pdbx_strand_id
1 'polypeptide(L)'
;VSISTDSINLAVQHLSVKLQNALNHLSQSCLASYTYNNFDVDLKSQVHMAETMNDSLKHLTLWLLFLLIHDILIDDLKCSEDLWHKSALC
;
A
#
# COMPACT_ATOMS: atom_id res chain seq x y z
N VAL A 1 26.40 19.29 0.32
CA VAL A 1 25.14 19.18 1.09
C VAL A 1 25.01 17.73 1.53
N SER A 2 24.96 17.47 2.84
CA SER A 2 24.75 16.13 3.40
C SER A 2 23.37 16.10 4.05
N ILE A 3 22.57 15.07 3.77
CA ILE A 3 21.26 14.87 4.41
C ILE A 3 21.48 13.85 5.54
N SER A 4 21.10 14.20 6.77
CA SER A 4 21.21 13.27 7.88
C SER A 4 20.21 12.12 7.75
N THR A 5 20.58 10.94 8.25
CA THR A 5 19.67 9.80 8.37
C THR A 5 18.41 10.17 9.14
N ASP A 6 18.53 11.03 10.15
CA ASP A 6 17.39 11.54 10.92
C ASP A 6 16.42 12.34 10.04
N SER A 7 16.94 13.16 9.11
CA SER A 7 16.11 13.93 8.19
C SER A 7 15.35 13.02 7.22
N ILE A 8 15.98 11.93 6.77
CA ILE A 8 15.36 10.90 5.92
C ILE A 8 14.26 10.18 6.71
N ASN A 9 14.58 9.70 7.92
CA ASN A 9 13.64 8.97 8.76
C ASN A 9 12.43 9.84 9.13
N LEU A 10 12.65 11.11 9.44
CA LEU A 10 11.59 12.07 9.72
C LEU A 10 10.70 12.26 8.48
N ALA A 11 11.28 12.47 7.30
CA ALA A 11 10.49 12.57 6.06
C ALA A 11 9.63 11.31 5.80
N VAL A 12 10.18 10.11 6.02
CA VAL A 12 9.45 8.85 5.89
C VAL A 12 8.30 8.76 6.89
N GLN A 13 8.52 9.11 8.17
CA GLN A 13 7.47 9.11 9.19
C GLN A 13 6.33 10.08 8.83
N HIS A 14 6.68 11.31 8.44
CA HIS A 14 5.69 12.30 8.04
C HIS A 14 4.88 11.86 6.82
N LEU A 15 5.54 11.25 5.82
CA LEU A 15 4.86 10.69 4.66
C LEU A 15 3.93 9.54 5.06
N SER A 16 4.38 8.66 5.96
CA SER A 16 3.59 7.54 6.47
C SER A 16 2.31 8.01 7.18
N VAL A 17 2.42 9.04 8.03
CA VAL A 17 1.24 9.63 8.72
C VAL A 17 0.27 10.25 7.72
N LYS A 18 0.78 11.01 6.75
CA LYS A 18 -0.07 11.60 5.70
C LYS A 18 -0.76 10.54 4.84
N LEU A 19 -0.03 9.50 4.47
CA LEU A 19 -0.56 8.37 3.72
C LEU A 19 -1.65 7.67 4.52
N GLN A 20 -1.43 7.39 5.81
CA GLN A 20 -2.43 6.75 6.65
C GLN A 20 -3.73 7.57 6.70
N ASN A 21 -3.64 8.89 6.87
CA ASN A 21 -4.81 9.75 6.87
C ASN A 21 -5.54 9.75 5.52
N ALA A 22 -4.80 9.78 4.41
CA ALA A 22 -5.37 9.71 3.06
C ALA A 22 -6.05 8.37 2.80
N LEU A 23 -5.46 7.25 3.23
CA LEU A 23 -6.04 5.91 3.12
C LEU A 23 -7.32 5.79 3.94
N ASN A 24 -7.35 6.33 5.17
CA ASN A 24 -8.54 6.33 6.01
C ASN A 24 -9.68 7.12 5.36
N HIS A 25 -9.40 8.32 4.86
CA HIS A 25 -10.39 9.16 4.18
C HIS A 25 -10.91 8.48 2.90
N LEU A 26 -10.01 7.90 2.10
CA LEU A 26 -10.38 7.19 0.88
C LEU A 26 -11.24 5.95 1.19
N SER A 27 -10.88 5.18 2.21
CA SER A 27 -11.64 4.02 2.68
C SER A 27 -13.06 4.41 3.13
N GLN A 28 -13.19 5.49 3.92
CA GLN A 28 -14.46 5.98 4.44
C GLN A 28 -15.38 6.56 3.36
N SER A 29 -14.82 7.00 2.23
CA SER A 29 -15.62 7.50 1.10
C SER A 29 -16.47 6.42 0.42
N CYS A 30 -16.17 5.13 0.66
CA CYS A 30 -16.74 3.99 -0.05
C CYS A 30 -16.54 4.02 -1.58
N LEU A 31 -15.72 4.94 -2.11
CA LEU A 31 -15.39 5.12 -3.52
C LEU A 31 -13.98 4.61 -3.85
N ALA A 32 -13.43 3.75 -3.01
CA ALA A 32 -12.10 3.19 -3.18
C ALA A 32 -12.16 1.82 -3.88
N SER A 33 -11.33 1.63 -4.90
CA SER A 33 -11.07 0.32 -5.49
C SER A 33 -9.83 -0.30 -4.87
N TYR A 34 -9.97 -1.53 -4.40
CA TYR A 34 -8.89 -2.33 -3.83
C TYR A 34 -8.51 -3.41 -4.84
N THR A 35 -7.25 -3.43 -5.28
CA THR A 35 -6.73 -4.51 -6.11
C THR A 35 -5.53 -5.14 -5.45
N TYR A 36 -5.54 -6.47 -5.40
CA TYR A 36 -4.47 -7.27 -4.82
C TYR A 36 -3.71 -7.91 -5.97
N ASN A 37 -2.38 -7.79 -5.94
CA ASN A 37 -1.51 -8.44 -6.89
C ASN A 37 -0.42 -9.20 -6.15
N ASN A 38 -0.25 -10.47 -6.48
CA ASN A 38 0.86 -11.28 -6.00
C ASN A 38 1.89 -11.34 -7.12
N PHE A 39 3.12 -10.93 -6.86
CA PHE A 39 4.19 -10.95 -7.84
C PHE A 39 5.49 -11.42 -7.19
N ASP A 40 6.27 -12.18 -7.96
CA ASP A 40 7.57 -12.66 -7.54
C ASP A 40 8.64 -11.68 -8.03
N VAL A 41 9.55 -11.29 -7.14
CA VAL A 41 10.64 -10.38 -7.47
C VAL A 41 11.98 -11.02 -7.10
N ASP A 42 12.94 -10.95 -8.02
CA ASP A 42 14.30 -11.43 -7.82
C ASP A 42 15.15 -10.33 -7.16
N LEU A 43 15.27 -10.37 -5.82
CA LEU A 43 16.10 -9.45 -5.04
C LEU A 43 17.50 -10.03 -4.84
N LYS A 44 18.38 -9.72 -5.79
CA LYS A 44 19.79 -10.13 -5.70
C LYS A 44 20.51 -9.30 -4.63
N SER A 45 21.07 -9.97 -3.63
CA SER A 45 22.02 -9.38 -2.69
C SER A 45 23.34 -9.06 -3.41
N GLN A 46 23.87 -7.84 -3.24
CA GLN A 46 25.21 -7.47 -3.73
C GLN A 46 26.34 -8.04 -2.87
N VAL A 47 26.03 -8.61 -1.69
CA VAL A 47 27.05 -9.21 -0.83
C VAL A 47 27.36 -10.60 -1.36
N HIS A 48 28.52 -10.76 -2.00
CA HIS A 48 29.10 -12.05 -2.34
C HIS A 48 29.49 -12.80 -1.07
N MET A 49 28.52 -13.42 -0.39
CA MET A 49 28.82 -14.45 0.60
C MET A 49 29.02 -15.76 -0.15
N ALA A 50 30.24 -16.29 -0.09
CA ALA A 50 30.52 -17.64 -0.51
C ALA A 50 29.61 -18.58 0.30
N GLU A 51 28.79 -19.35 -0.40
CA GLU A 51 28.02 -20.48 0.14
C GLU A 51 26.85 -20.10 1.06
N THR A 52 25.75 -19.60 0.48
CA THR A 52 24.41 -19.85 1.04
C THR A 52 23.42 -19.91 -0.11
N MET A 53 22.48 -20.87 -0.07
CA MET A 53 21.42 -21.02 -1.08
C MET A 53 20.78 -19.66 -1.37
N ASN A 54 20.96 -19.18 -2.59
CA ASN A 54 20.57 -17.85 -3.01
C ASN A 54 19.06 -17.80 -3.27
N ASP A 55 18.26 -17.82 -2.21
CA ASP A 55 16.81 -17.67 -2.27
C ASP A 55 16.46 -16.20 -2.51
N SER A 56 16.78 -15.77 -3.73
CA SER A 56 16.66 -14.41 -4.26
C SER A 56 15.24 -14.11 -4.74
N LEU A 57 14.47 -15.14 -5.07
CA LEU A 57 13.07 -15.00 -5.42
C LEU A 57 12.25 -14.71 -4.16
N LYS A 58 11.64 -13.53 -4.08
CA LYS A 58 10.76 -13.12 -3.00
C LYS A 58 9.34 -13.01 -3.51
N HIS A 59 8.43 -13.74 -2.86
CA HIS A 59 7.00 -13.61 -3.08
C HIS A 59 6.50 -12.37 -2.35
N LEU A 60 5.91 -11.43 -3.08
CA LEU A 60 5.39 -10.19 -2.54
C LEU A 60 3.91 -10.04 -2.90
N THR A 61 3.11 -9.70 -1.89
CA THR A 61 1.72 -9.27 -2.07
C THR A 61 1.69 -7.75 -2.05
N LEU A 62 1.27 -7.14 -3.16
CA LEU A 62 0.98 -5.72 -3.24
C LEU A 62 -0.52 -5.49 -3.18
N TRP A 63 -0.91 -4.46 -2.45
CA TRP A 63 -2.22 -3.87 -2.62
C TRP A 63 -2.06 -2.52 -3.27
N LEU A 64 -2.96 -2.26 -4.22
CA LEU A 64 -3.14 -0.95 -4.80
C LEU A 64 -4.52 -0.45 -4.40
N LEU A 65 -4.54 0.78 -3.88
CA LEU A 65 -5.75 1.50 -3.54
C LEU A 65 -5.84 2.74 -4.42
N PHE A 66 -6.94 2.93 -5.12
CA PHE A 66 -7.19 4.12 -5.91
C PHE A 66 -8.64 4.57 -5.81
N LEU A 67 -8.84 5.87 -5.92
CA LEU A 67 -10.18 6.45 -6.00
C LEU A 67 -10.82 6.04 -7.32
N LEU A 68 -12.08 5.64 -7.28
CA LEU A 68 -12.92 5.48 -8.45
C LEU A 68 -13.25 6.89 -8.98
N ILE A 69 -12.51 7.31 -10.00
CA ILE A 69 -12.66 8.62 -10.64
C ILE A 69 -13.57 8.48 -11.87
N HIS A 70 -14.29 9.55 -12.23
CA HIS A 70 -15.26 9.69 -13.35
C HIS A 70 -16.69 9.32 -12.98
N ASP A 71 -17.41 10.27 -12.37
CA ASP A 71 -18.87 10.25 -12.17
C ASP A 71 -19.46 9.00 -11.48
N ILE A 72 -18.62 8.15 -10.89
CA ILE A 72 -19.06 7.03 -10.06
C ILE A 72 -19.57 7.61 -8.74
N LEU A 73 -20.86 7.47 -8.51
CA LEU A 73 -21.52 7.82 -7.28
C LEU A 73 -21.56 6.60 -6.35
N ILE A 74 -21.72 6.85 -5.06
CA ILE A 74 -21.87 5.77 -4.07
C ILE A 74 -23.07 4.86 -4.40
N ASP A 75 -24.12 5.43 -5.00
CA ASP A 75 -25.32 4.72 -5.45
C ASP A 75 -25.04 3.71 -6.58
N ASP A 76 -23.95 3.90 -7.34
CA ASP A 76 -23.52 2.96 -8.37
C ASP A 76 -22.82 1.73 -7.76
N LEU A 77 -22.31 1.85 -6.53
CA LEU A 77 -21.56 0.81 -5.81
C LEU A 77 -22.46 0.02 -4.87
N LYS A 78 -23.25 -0.89 -5.45
CA LYS A 78 -24.11 -1.80 -4.70
C LYS A 78 -23.32 -2.57 -3.64
N CYS A 79 -23.85 -2.60 -2.42
CA CYS A 79 -23.26 -3.27 -1.25
C CYS A 79 -21.97 -2.63 -0.71
N SER A 80 -21.54 -1.45 -1.17
CA SER A 80 -20.36 -0.76 -0.62
C SER A 80 -20.53 -0.41 0.86
N GLU A 81 -21.70 0.09 1.23
CA GLU A 81 -22.07 0.38 2.63
C GLU A 81 -22.15 -0.91 3.48
N ASP A 82 -22.79 -1.97 2.97
CA ASP A 82 -22.86 -3.27 3.65
C ASP A 82 -21.47 -3.89 3.89
N LEU A 83 -20.56 -3.74 2.92
CA LEU A 83 -19.19 -4.19 3.03
C LEU A 83 -18.40 -3.33 4.02
N TRP A 84 -18.60 -2.02 4.01
CA TRP A 84 -17.97 -1.10 4.95
C TRP A 84 -18.32 -1.45 6.39
N HIS A 85 -19.59 -1.66 6.71
CA HIS A 85 -20.05 -2.05 8.05
C HIS A 85 -19.53 -3.41 8.53
N LYS A 86 -19.13 -4.29 7.62
CA LYS A 86 -18.52 -5.58 7.95
C LYS A 86 -16.99 -5.51 8.00
N SER A 87 -16.40 -4.38 7.60
CA SER A 87 -14.96 -4.21 7.62
C SER A 87 -14.46 -3.95 9.04
N ALA A 88 -13.23 -4.36 9.33
CA ALA A 88 -12.55 -4.04 10.60
C ALA A 88 -12.11 -2.56 10.69
N LEU A 89 -12.44 -1.75 9.68
CA LEU A 89 -12.08 -0.35 9.55
C LEU A 89 -13.25 0.60 9.88
N CYS A 90 -14.45 0.06 10.12
CA CYS A 90 -15.63 0.79 10.57
C CYS A 90 -15.63 1.02 12.09
#